data_AF-A0A3A0DVS4-F1
#
_entry.id   AF-A0A3A0DVS4-F1
#
_cell.length_a   1.000
_cell.length_b   1.000
_cell.length_c   1.000
_cell.angle_alpha   90.00
_cell.angle_beta   90.00
_cell.angle_gamma   90.00
#
_symmetry.space_group_name_H-M   'P 1'
#
loop_
_entity.id
_entity.type
_entity.pdbx_description
1 polymer ?
#
loop_
_entity_poly.entity_id
_entity_poly.type
_entity_poly.pdbx_seq_one_letter_code
_entity_poly.pdbx_strand_id
1 'polypeptide(L)'
;MQLRQAEAAWKAGQLDEATRLLAKDELSSYLPAKDVTLAVASALVERGQKHAQLGDTLAGWRDLETALTLSGETAALTELRRQLIEQAHAEAERYLVAEDATAALACLERLRRRDCDTPATRLLEQVAKRMLAAGRLMRLGDFAAAEAELAAACKLRPDLRSLENRLNQCRVQLGESRALWTRLNQAVAGGDWSAANLACERLLTIAPENRAARQTHERLAGVAAPVSSQAPRPASRAPSSQPPLAMSEPGANRRLIAWVDAVGGYLICLGEQVILGQPAAGGGADVPILADLSRRHAAIRRDGEAYTLVPLQSTKLDGRVLEKPAPLVDGNEIELGDGVRLRFRRPHPLSATAVLDFVSQHRTKPKVDAVVLMAQTCVFSPRQACHVRCRNWTDDLILYREGKNLGCRTNSTVIIDDQRYEHRGPLGPGSRIQGAEFAITLEELAPN
;
A
#
# COMPACT_ATOMS: atom_id res chain seq x y z
N MET A 1 30.11 18.43 -42.76
CA MET A 1 29.98 16.99 -43.13
C MET A 1 28.74 16.36 -42.49
N GLN A 2 28.49 16.61 -41.20
CA GLN A 2 27.35 16.05 -40.45
C GLN A 2 25.97 16.41 -41.03
N LEU A 3 25.73 17.65 -41.47
CA LEU A 3 24.44 18.03 -42.08
C LEU A 3 24.09 17.18 -43.31
N ARG A 4 25.07 16.90 -44.19
CA ARG A 4 24.86 16.02 -45.36
C ARG A 4 24.58 14.57 -44.95
N GLN A 5 25.16 14.10 -43.83
CA GLN A 5 24.87 12.77 -43.29
C GLN A 5 23.45 12.70 -42.72
N ALA A 6 23.03 13.74 -41.98
CA ALA A 6 21.66 13.86 -41.48
C ALA A 6 20.63 13.89 -42.63
N GLU A 7 20.90 14.69 -43.67
CA GLU A 7 20.05 14.77 -44.86
C GLU A 7 19.99 13.43 -45.62
N ALA A 8 21.12 12.73 -45.75
CA ALA A 8 21.16 11.41 -46.37
C ALA A 8 20.39 10.36 -45.54
N ALA A 9 20.55 10.36 -44.22
CA ALA A 9 19.81 9.47 -43.31
C ALA A 9 18.30 9.73 -43.38
N TRP A 10 17.88 10.99 -43.40
CA TRP A 10 16.48 11.37 -43.59
C TRP A 10 15.93 10.89 -44.94
N LYS A 11 16.64 11.13 -46.04
CA LYS A 11 16.23 10.65 -47.38
C LYS A 11 16.17 9.12 -47.47
N ALA A 12 16.95 8.41 -46.67
CA ALA A 12 16.91 6.96 -46.54
C ALA A 12 15.81 6.43 -45.60
N GLY A 13 15.00 7.32 -44.99
CA GLY A 13 13.94 6.95 -44.03
C GLY A 13 14.46 6.59 -42.63
N GLN A 14 15.75 6.78 -42.35
CA GLN A 14 16.39 6.47 -41.07
C GLN A 14 16.20 7.64 -40.08
N LEU A 15 14.96 7.87 -39.67
CA LEU A 15 14.60 9.05 -38.86
C LEU A 15 15.36 9.13 -37.53
N ASP A 16 15.54 8.01 -36.82
CA ASP A 16 16.24 7.99 -35.53
C ASP A 16 17.74 8.33 -35.66
N GLU A 17 18.36 7.95 -36.78
CA GLU A 17 19.73 8.34 -37.09
C GLU A 17 19.82 9.82 -37.47
N ALA A 18 18.90 10.30 -38.31
CA ALA A 18 18.80 11.70 -38.69
C ALA A 18 18.63 12.62 -37.47
N THR A 19 17.72 12.26 -36.54
CA THR A 19 17.53 12.99 -35.27
C THR A 19 18.81 13.02 -34.44
N ARG A 20 19.51 11.88 -34.28
CA ARG A 20 20.74 11.82 -33.48
C ARG A 20 21.85 12.69 -34.06
N LEU A 21 21.94 12.76 -35.38
CA LEU A 21 22.90 13.61 -36.09
C LEU A 21 22.56 15.11 -35.96
N LEU A 22 21.26 15.45 -35.87
CA LEU A 22 20.78 16.82 -35.72
C LEU A 22 20.80 17.35 -34.28
N ALA A 23 20.78 16.47 -33.27
CA ALA A 23 20.78 16.84 -31.85
C ALA A 23 22.11 17.41 -31.32
N LYS A 24 23.16 17.52 -32.16
CA LYS A 24 24.46 18.09 -31.76
C LYS A 24 24.45 19.61 -31.93
N ASP A 25 24.73 20.33 -30.84
CA ASP A 25 24.55 21.79 -30.65
C ASP A 25 25.11 22.70 -31.76
N GLU A 26 26.16 22.26 -32.46
CA GLU A 26 26.88 23.06 -33.47
C GLU A 26 26.05 23.40 -34.72
N LEU A 27 24.91 22.72 -34.95
CA LEU A 27 24.09 22.88 -36.17
C LEU A 27 22.88 23.81 -35.99
N SER A 28 22.52 24.18 -34.76
CA SER A 28 21.27 24.88 -34.42
C SER A 28 21.13 26.30 -35.01
N SER A 29 22.25 26.96 -35.32
CA SER A 29 22.30 28.33 -35.84
C SER A 29 22.32 28.43 -37.38
N TYR A 30 22.49 27.31 -38.10
CA TYR A 30 22.66 27.30 -39.55
C TYR A 30 21.33 27.08 -40.29
N LEU A 31 20.94 28.01 -41.18
CA LEU A 31 19.66 27.98 -41.91
C LEU A 31 19.38 26.64 -42.62
N PRO A 32 20.31 26.08 -43.43
CA PRO A 32 20.12 24.77 -44.05
C PRO A 32 19.94 23.60 -43.05
N ALA A 33 20.47 23.73 -41.83
CA ALA A 33 20.23 22.73 -40.80
C ALA A 33 18.80 22.83 -40.24
N LYS A 34 18.24 24.03 -40.15
CA LYS A 34 16.84 24.24 -39.75
C LYS A 34 15.87 23.60 -40.73
N ASP A 35 16.12 23.71 -42.03
CA ASP A 35 15.26 23.11 -43.06
C ASP A 35 15.23 21.58 -42.95
N VAL A 36 16.40 20.94 -42.75
CA VAL A 36 16.49 19.48 -42.55
C VAL A 36 15.85 19.08 -41.21
N THR A 37 16.04 19.86 -40.15
CA THR A 37 15.37 19.63 -38.85
C THR A 37 13.85 19.68 -38.96
N LEU A 38 13.29 20.67 -39.65
CA LEU A 38 11.85 20.77 -39.90
C LEU A 38 11.34 19.59 -40.74
N ALA A 39 12.09 19.17 -41.76
CA ALA A 39 11.72 18.04 -42.59
C ALA A 39 11.73 16.71 -41.82
N VAL A 40 12.72 16.49 -40.94
CA VAL A 40 12.78 15.32 -40.05
C VAL A 40 11.64 15.36 -39.03
N ALA A 41 11.34 16.53 -38.44
CA ALA A 41 10.23 16.69 -37.52
C ALA A 41 8.88 16.37 -38.18
N SER A 42 8.62 16.86 -39.40
CA SER A 42 7.41 16.51 -40.17
C SER A 42 7.33 15.00 -40.46
N ALA A 43 8.44 14.35 -40.84
CA ALA A 43 8.46 12.92 -41.08
C ALA A 43 8.20 12.10 -39.81
N LEU A 44 8.68 12.56 -38.65
CA LEU A 44 8.37 11.98 -37.35
C LEU A 44 6.88 12.16 -36.99
N VAL A 45 6.26 13.30 -37.32
CA VAL A 45 4.81 13.48 -37.13
C VAL A 45 4.02 12.48 -37.97
N GLU A 46 4.35 12.34 -39.25
CA GLU A 46 3.69 11.36 -40.13
C GLU A 46 3.88 9.92 -39.64
N ARG A 47 5.08 9.57 -39.17
CA ARG A 47 5.35 8.27 -38.56
C ARG A 47 4.50 8.10 -37.30
N GLY A 48 4.52 9.06 -36.38
CA GLY A 48 3.73 9.06 -35.15
C GLY A 48 2.23 8.91 -35.40
N GLN A 49 1.68 9.57 -36.42
CA GLN A 49 0.28 9.43 -36.84
C GLN A 49 -0.03 8.00 -37.31
N LYS A 50 0.88 7.37 -38.07
CA LYS A 50 0.72 5.96 -38.47
C LYS A 50 0.77 5.02 -37.27
N HIS A 51 1.70 5.23 -36.34
CA HIS A 51 1.76 4.45 -35.10
C HIS A 51 0.48 4.60 -34.28
N ALA A 52 -0.05 5.82 -34.17
CA ALA A 52 -1.35 6.07 -33.54
C ALA A 52 -2.46 5.29 -34.26
N GLN A 53 -2.58 5.37 -35.59
CA GLN A 53 -3.60 4.63 -36.35
C GLN A 53 -3.52 3.10 -36.18
N LEU A 54 -2.32 2.56 -36.00
CA LEU A 54 -2.07 1.13 -35.76
C LEU A 54 -2.24 0.72 -34.28
N GLY A 55 -2.52 1.67 -33.38
CA GLY A 55 -2.68 1.41 -31.94
C GLY A 55 -1.36 1.30 -31.17
N ASP A 56 -0.21 1.59 -31.79
CA ASP A 56 1.09 1.66 -31.12
C ASP A 56 1.27 3.06 -30.48
N THR A 57 0.52 3.29 -29.41
CA THR A 57 0.47 4.58 -28.73
C THR A 57 1.84 4.99 -28.15
N LEU A 58 2.66 4.03 -27.69
CA LEU A 58 3.97 4.32 -27.10
C LEU A 58 4.96 4.85 -28.11
N ALA A 59 5.07 4.22 -29.28
CA ALA A 59 5.93 4.72 -30.35
C ALA A 59 5.41 6.05 -30.91
N GLY A 60 4.09 6.22 -31.01
CA GLY A 60 3.48 7.51 -31.38
C GLY A 60 3.88 8.67 -30.43
N TRP A 61 3.85 8.43 -29.11
CA TRP A 61 4.32 9.42 -28.13
C TRP A 61 5.82 9.72 -28.25
N ARG A 62 6.65 8.70 -28.50
CA ARG A 62 8.10 8.89 -28.69
C ARG A 62 8.39 9.77 -29.91
N ASP A 63 7.69 9.53 -31.02
CA ASP A 63 7.84 10.34 -32.24
C ASP A 63 7.38 11.79 -32.02
N LEU A 64 6.26 11.99 -31.31
CA LEU A 64 5.79 13.32 -30.92
C LEU A 64 6.81 14.06 -30.03
N GLU A 65 7.30 13.43 -28.97
CA GLU A 65 8.29 14.01 -28.05
C GLU A 65 9.58 14.38 -28.79
N THR A 66 10.05 13.49 -29.68
CA THR A 66 11.24 13.74 -30.49
C THR A 66 11.02 14.92 -31.45
N ALA A 67 9.89 14.95 -32.15
CA ALA A 67 9.60 16.04 -33.09
C ALA A 67 9.41 17.39 -32.38
N LEU A 68 8.82 17.41 -31.17
CA LEU A 68 8.74 18.61 -30.33
C LEU A 68 10.12 19.16 -29.96
N THR A 69 11.09 18.31 -29.65
CA THR A 69 12.46 18.77 -29.36
C THR A 69 13.15 19.39 -30.57
N LEU A 70 12.79 18.96 -31.79
CA LEU A 70 13.43 19.42 -33.03
C LEU A 70 12.82 20.73 -33.57
N SER A 71 11.50 20.84 -33.61
CA SER A 71 10.81 21.97 -34.26
C SER A 71 10.06 22.91 -33.31
N GLY A 72 9.97 22.58 -32.03
CA GLY A 72 9.01 23.21 -31.12
C GLY A 72 7.57 22.85 -31.45
N GLU A 73 6.61 23.55 -30.85
CA GLU A 73 5.18 23.30 -31.04
C GLU A 73 4.72 23.78 -32.44
N THR A 74 4.08 22.89 -33.20
CA THR A 74 3.49 23.18 -34.52
C THR A 74 2.07 22.64 -34.58
N ALA A 75 1.25 23.15 -35.51
CA ALA A 75 -0.14 22.69 -35.66
C ALA A 75 -0.24 21.17 -35.91
N ALA A 76 0.70 20.59 -36.66
CA ALA A 76 0.75 19.15 -36.92
C ALA A 76 1.08 18.32 -35.65
N LEU A 77 1.95 18.85 -34.77
CA LEU A 77 2.28 18.22 -33.49
C LEU A 77 1.13 18.33 -32.49
N THR A 78 0.45 19.47 -32.45
CA THR A 78 -0.75 19.65 -31.62
C THR A 78 -1.85 18.68 -32.05
N GLU A 79 -2.03 18.48 -33.36
CA GLU A 79 -2.98 17.51 -33.90
C GLU A 79 -2.60 16.06 -33.58
N LEU A 80 -1.33 15.66 -33.74
CA LEU A 80 -0.86 14.34 -33.32
C LEU A 80 -1.03 14.12 -31.81
N ARG A 81 -0.71 15.12 -30.99
CA ARG A 81 -0.93 15.07 -29.53
C ARG A 81 -2.41 14.86 -29.22
N ARG A 82 -3.31 15.59 -29.88
CA ARG A 82 -4.77 15.42 -29.72
C ARG A 82 -5.22 13.99 -30.03
N GLN A 83 -4.77 13.43 -31.16
CA GLN A 83 -5.10 12.05 -31.56
C GLN A 83 -4.61 11.02 -30.52
N LEU A 84 -3.38 11.16 -30.02
CA LEU A 84 -2.82 10.26 -29.01
C LEU A 84 -3.57 10.35 -27.67
N ILE A 85 -4.02 11.54 -27.28
CA ILE A 85 -4.86 11.75 -26.08
C ILE A 85 -6.21 11.05 -26.27
N GLU A 86 -6.88 11.25 -27.41
CA GLU A 86 -8.17 10.62 -27.71
C GLU A 86 -8.08 9.09 -27.69
N GLN A 87 -7.01 8.51 -28.23
CA GLN A 87 -6.78 7.07 -28.18
C GLN A 87 -6.56 6.55 -26.76
N ALA A 88 -5.80 7.27 -25.94
CA ALA A 88 -5.59 6.90 -24.54
C ALA A 88 -6.89 7.02 -23.72
N HIS A 89 -7.74 8.02 -24.00
CA HIS A 89 -9.08 8.08 -23.40
C HIS A 89 -9.95 6.90 -23.83
N ALA A 90 -9.97 6.56 -25.12
CA ALA A 90 -10.70 5.39 -25.62
C ALA A 90 -10.16 4.06 -25.04
N GLU A 91 -8.85 3.95 -24.80
CA GLU A 91 -8.25 2.82 -24.09
C GLU A 91 -8.70 2.75 -22.62
N ALA A 92 -8.66 3.88 -21.90
CA ALA A 92 -9.14 3.96 -20.52
C ALA A 92 -10.63 3.58 -20.42
N GLU A 93 -11.47 4.06 -21.35
CA GLU A 93 -12.88 3.68 -21.41
C GLU A 93 -13.09 2.19 -21.66
N ARG A 94 -12.31 1.58 -22.56
CA ARG A 94 -12.36 0.12 -22.77
C ARG A 94 -12.04 -0.65 -21.49
N TYR A 95 -11.06 -0.19 -20.70
CA TYR A 95 -10.77 -0.78 -19.40
C TYR A 95 -11.91 -0.61 -18.39
N LEU A 96 -12.56 0.57 -18.36
CA LEU A 96 -13.74 0.79 -17.51
C LEU A 96 -14.93 -0.09 -17.93
N VAL A 97 -15.14 -0.29 -19.23
CA VAL A 97 -16.15 -1.22 -19.75
C VAL A 97 -15.85 -2.66 -19.33
N ALA A 98 -14.58 -3.04 -19.30
CA ALA A 98 -14.11 -4.34 -18.82
C ALA A 98 -14.07 -4.46 -17.28
N GLU A 99 -14.57 -3.47 -16.53
CA GLU A 99 -14.51 -3.39 -15.07
C GLU A 99 -13.07 -3.39 -14.48
N ASP A 100 -12.04 -3.14 -15.29
CA ASP A 100 -10.65 -3.02 -14.85
C ASP A 100 -10.26 -1.56 -14.57
N ALA A 101 -10.74 -1.06 -13.44
CA ALA A 101 -10.44 0.30 -12.98
C ALA A 101 -8.93 0.54 -12.73
N THR A 102 -8.15 -0.51 -12.46
CA THR A 102 -6.71 -0.37 -12.19
C THR A 102 -5.95 -0.10 -13.47
N ALA A 103 -6.24 -0.84 -14.54
CA ALA A 103 -5.66 -0.61 -15.86
C ALA A 103 -6.08 0.76 -16.43
N ALA A 104 -7.34 1.17 -16.22
CA ALA A 104 -7.80 2.50 -16.59
C ALA A 104 -6.97 3.62 -15.91
N LEU A 105 -6.73 3.52 -14.60
CA LEU A 105 -5.92 4.48 -13.85
C LEU A 105 -4.47 4.52 -14.34
N ALA A 106 -3.85 3.36 -14.59
CA ALA A 106 -2.50 3.28 -15.12
C ALA A 106 -2.39 3.94 -16.52
N CYS A 107 -3.41 3.78 -17.36
CA CYS A 107 -3.48 4.45 -18.65
C CYS A 107 -3.54 5.99 -18.50
N LEU A 108 -4.42 6.49 -17.64
CA LEU A 108 -4.58 7.94 -17.40
C LEU A 108 -3.35 8.57 -16.72
N GLU A 109 -2.65 7.83 -15.85
CA GLU A 109 -1.40 8.30 -15.24
C GLU A 109 -0.31 8.53 -16.29
N ARG A 110 -0.24 7.70 -17.34
CA ARG A 110 0.68 7.90 -18.47
C ARG A 110 0.41 9.21 -19.22
N LEU A 111 -0.84 9.67 -19.30
CA LEU A 111 -1.17 10.98 -19.88
C LEU A 111 -0.75 12.11 -18.95
N ARG A 112 -1.00 12.00 -17.65
CA ARG A 112 -0.62 13.02 -16.66
C ARG A 112 0.90 13.22 -16.57
N ARG A 113 1.68 12.15 -16.67
CA ARG A 113 3.16 12.23 -16.71
C ARG A 113 3.70 12.98 -17.94
N ARG A 114 2.86 13.17 -18.97
CA ARG A 114 3.16 13.92 -20.20
C ARG A 114 2.46 15.28 -20.23
N ASP A 115 2.07 15.79 -19.05
CA ASP A 115 1.34 17.05 -18.86
C ASP A 115 0.02 17.15 -19.65
N CYS A 116 -0.57 16.01 -20.03
CA CYS A 116 -1.83 15.93 -20.77
C CYS A 116 -3.03 15.78 -19.81
N ASP A 117 -3.18 16.73 -18.89
CA ASP A 117 -4.25 16.75 -17.89
C ASP A 117 -5.49 17.51 -18.37
N THR A 118 -6.31 16.84 -19.19
CA THR A 118 -7.56 17.40 -19.73
C THR A 118 -8.74 17.18 -18.78
N PRO A 119 -9.84 17.95 -18.91
CA PRO A 119 -11.07 17.69 -18.16
C PRO A 119 -11.60 16.25 -18.34
N ALA A 120 -11.47 15.69 -19.55
CA ALA A 120 -11.82 14.30 -19.83
C ALA A 120 -10.92 13.30 -19.07
N THR A 121 -9.60 13.56 -19.01
CA THR A 121 -8.65 12.76 -18.21
C THR A 121 -9.07 12.72 -16.74
N ARG A 122 -9.39 13.88 -16.15
CA ARG A 122 -9.81 13.99 -14.74
C ARG A 122 -11.15 13.29 -14.49
N LEU A 123 -12.11 13.42 -15.40
CA LEU A 123 -13.42 12.78 -15.29
C LEU A 123 -13.27 11.25 -15.29
N LEU A 124 -12.53 10.69 -16.25
CA LEU A 124 -12.25 9.25 -16.33
C LEU A 124 -11.50 8.76 -15.09
N GLU A 125 -10.54 9.54 -14.57
CA GLU A 125 -9.80 9.21 -13.35
C GLU A 125 -10.72 9.14 -12.14
N GLN A 126 -11.65 10.10 -12.00
CA GLN A 126 -12.66 10.08 -10.93
C GLN A 126 -13.55 8.85 -11.02
N VAL A 127 -14.06 8.51 -12.22
CA VAL A 127 -14.87 7.31 -12.44
C VAL A 127 -14.11 6.05 -12.04
N ALA A 128 -12.86 5.90 -12.52
CA ALA A 128 -12.02 4.75 -12.21
C ALA A 128 -11.75 4.62 -10.70
N LYS A 129 -11.43 5.72 -10.01
CA LYS A 129 -11.23 5.72 -8.54
C LYS A 129 -12.48 5.26 -7.79
N ARG A 130 -13.67 5.73 -8.20
CA ARG A 130 -14.94 5.33 -7.59
C ARG A 130 -15.25 3.86 -7.81
N MET A 131 -15.02 3.34 -9.02
CA MET A 131 -15.15 1.90 -9.30
C MET A 131 -14.21 1.06 -8.42
N LEU A 132 -12.95 1.49 -8.28
CA LEU A 132 -11.96 0.79 -7.46
C LEU A 132 -12.37 0.79 -5.97
N ALA A 133 -12.84 1.93 -5.47
CA ALA A 133 -13.35 2.07 -4.11
C ALA A 133 -14.57 1.17 -3.87
N ALA A 134 -15.55 1.18 -4.79
CA ALA A 134 -16.72 0.32 -4.72
C ALA A 134 -16.34 -1.17 -4.70
N GLY A 135 -15.43 -1.61 -5.58
CA GLY A 135 -14.96 -3.00 -5.61
C GLY A 135 -14.33 -3.43 -4.28
N ARG A 136 -13.54 -2.55 -3.63
CA ARG A 136 -12.98 -2.79 -2.29
C ARG A 136 -14.09 -2.90 -1.24
N LEU A 137 -15.05 -1.97 -1.23
CA LEU A 137 -16.16 -1.95 -0.27
C LEU A 137 -17.05 -3.20 -0.39
N MET A 138 -17.33 -3.66 -1.61
CA MET A 138 -18.05 -4.92 -1.86
C MET A 138 -17.32 -6.11 -1.26
N ARG A 139 -15.98 -6.22 -1.42
CA ARG A 139 -15.21 -7.31 -0.80
C ARG A 139 -15.28 -7.30 0.73
N LEU A 140 -15.30 -6.10 1.33
CA LEU A 140 -15.44 -5.91 2.78
C LEU A 140 -16.88 -6.15 3.28
N GLY A 141 -17.86 -6.19 2.37
CA GLY A 141 -19.28 -6.37 2.67
C GLY A 141 -20.05 -5.08 2.95
N ASP A 142 -19.44 -3.91 2.74
CA ASP A 142 -20.11 -2.61 2.82
C ASP A 142 -20.76 -2.25 1.48
N PHE A 143 -21.82 -2.99 1.14
CA PHE A 143 -22.53 -2.82 -0.13
C PHE A 143 -23.28 -1.48 -0.21
N ALA A 144 -23.60 -0.85 0.92
CA ALA A 144 -24.29 0.44 0.93
C ALA A 144 -23.34 1.58 0.51
N ALA A 145 -22.11 1.61 1.06
CA ALA A 145 -21.10 2.55 0.62
C ALA A 145 -20.65 2.25 -0.82
N ALA A 146 -20.54 0.97 -1.20
CA ALA A 146 -20.21 0.59 -2.57
C ALA A 146 -21.27 1.06 -3.58
N GLU A 147 -22.56 0.94 -3.24
CA GLU A 147 -23.66 1.45 -4.06
C GLU A 147 -23.53 2.97 -4.25
N ALA A 148 -23.23 3.71 -3.18
CA ALA A 148 -23.06 5.17 -3.25
C ALA A 148 -21.91 5.56 -4.19
N GLU A 149 -20.77 4.87 -4.13
CA GLU A 149 -19.64 5.11 -5.03
C GLU A 149 -19.97 4.81 -6.50
N LEU A 150 -20.65 3.68 -6.77
CA LEU A 150 -21.09 3.33 -8.13
C LEU A 150 -22.15 4.30 -8.66
N ALA A 151 -23.11 4.71 -7.82
CA ALA A 151 -24.12 5.69 -8.20
C ALA A 151 -23.48 7.05 -8.53
N ALA A 152 -22.46 7.46 -7.77
CA ALA A 152 -21.69 8.66 -8.09
C ALA A 152 -20.90 8.51 -9.40
N ALA A 153 -20.33 7.34 -9.68
CA ALA A 153 -19.67 7.04 -10.96
C ALA A 153 -20.65 7.11 -12.15
N CYS A 154 -21.86 6.53 -12.02
CA CYS A 154 -22.91 6.62 -13.03
C CYS A 154 -23.36 8.06 -13.31
N LYS A 155 -23.38 8.93 -12.30
CA LYS A 155 -23.69 10.36 -12.50
C LYS A 155 -22.63 11.09 -13.32
N LEU A 156 -21.36 10.70 -13.16
CA LEU A 156 -20.24 11.27 -13.92
C LEU A 156 -20.21 10.78 -15.37
N ARG A 157 -20.60 9.53 -15.62
CA ARG A 157 -20.63 8.90 -16.94
C ARG A 157 -21.90 8.08 -17.14
N PRO A 158 -23.05 8.73 -17.42
CA PRO A 158 -24.33 8.05 -17.60
C PRO A 158 -24.40 7.21 -18.89
N ASP A 159 -23.48 7.45 -19.83
CA ASP A 159 -23.35 6.74 -21.10
C ASP A 159 -22.74 5.32 -20.94
N LEU A 160 -22.01 5.06 -19.85
CA LEU A 160 -21.32 3.78 -19.63
C LEU A 160 -22.27 2.73 -19.01
N ARG A 161 -22.94 1.93 -19.86
CA ARG A 161 -23.85 0.85 -19.43
C ARG A 161 -23.22 -0.18 -18.48
N SER A 162 -21.92 -0.43 -18.59
CA SER A 162 -21.21 -1.34 -17.68
C SER A 162 -21.28 -0.87 -16.22
N LEU A 163 -21.20 0.44 -15.97
CA LEU A 163 -21.33 1.02 -14.63
C LEU A 163 -22.74 0.79 -14.06
N GLU A 164 -23.78 1.00 -14.87
CA GLU A 164 -25.16 0.78 -14.46
C GLU A 164 -25.41 -0.70 -14.14
N ASN A 165 -24.91 -1.61 -14.97
CA ASN A 165 -24.96 -3.05 -14.70
C ASN A 165 -24.28 -3.39 -13.39
N ARG A 166 -23.09 -2.83 -13.14
CA ARG A 166 -22.34 -3.04 -11.90
C ARG A 166 -23.06 -2.48 -10.66
N LEU A 167 -23.67 -1.31 -10.78
CA LEU A 167 -24.51 -0.71 -9.74
C LEU A 167 -25.70 -1.62 -9.40
N ASN A 168 -26.38 -2.15 -10.41
CA ASN A 168 -27.51 -3.05 -10.21
C ASN A 168 -27.09 -4.38 -9.57
N GLN A 169 -25.95 -4.95 -9.97
CA GLN A 169 -25.36 -6.10 -9.28
C GLN A 169 -25.07 -5.81 -7.80
N CYS A 170 -24.49 -4.64 -7.49
CA CYS A 170 -24.23 -4.23 -6.11
C CYS A 170 -25.51 -4.13 -5.27
N ARG A 171 -26.60 -3.61 -5.85
CA ARG A 171 -27.92 -3.53 -5.19
C ARG A 171 -28.50 -4.91 -4.89
N VAL A 172 -28.38 -5.86 -5.83
CA VAL A 172 -28.78 -7.25 -5.60
C VAL A 172 -27.98 -7.85 -4.43
N GLN A 173 -26.66 -7.69 -4.44
CA GLN A 173 -25.79 -8.18 -3.37
C GLN A 173 -26.05 -7.53 -2.01
N LEU A 174 -26.42 -6.24 -1.98
CA LEU A 174 -26.86 -5.57 -0.75
C LEU A 174 -28.12 -6.24 -0.17
N GLY A 175 -29.11 -6.52 -1.03
CA GLY A 175 -30.34 -7.22 -0.64
C GLY A 175 -30.06 -8.64 -0.12
N GLU A 176 -29.24 -9.40 -0.85
CA GLU A 176 -28.81 -10.74 -0.46
C GLU A 176 -28.05 -10.73 0.88
N SER A 177 -27.09 -9.82 1.06
CA SER A 177 -26.30 -9.66 2.29
C SER A 177 -27.20 -9.38 3.49
N ARG A 178 -28.17 -8.46 3.36
CA ARG A 178 -29.15 -8.17 4.42
C ARG A 178 -29.99 -9.40 4.79
N ALA A 179 -30.48 -10.13 3.80
CA ALA A 179 -31.27 -11.34 4.05
C ALA A 179 -30.43 -12.43 4.76
N LEU A 180 -29.17 -12.61 4.36
CA LEU A 180 -28.25 -13.55 4.98
C LEU A 180 -27.92 -13.17 6.43
N TRP A 181 -27.68 -11.88 6.72
CA TRP A 181 -27.46 -11.41 8.09
C TRP A 181 -28.68 -11.64 8.99
N THR A 182 -29.89 -11.37 8.51
CA THR A 182 -31.12 -11.67 9.25
C THR A 182 -31.25 -13.16 9.54
N ARG A 183 -30.99 -14.02 8.53
CA ARG A 183 -31.02 -15.48 8.69
C ARG A 183 -29.96 -15.97 9.68
N LEU A 184 -28.75 -15.43 9.62
CA LEU A 184 -27.67 -15.76 10.55
C LEU A 184 -28.07 -15.43 12.00
N ASN A 185 -28.58 -14.23 12.25
CA ASN A 185 -29.00 -13.82 13.59
C ASN A 185 -30.15 -14.69 14.12
N GLN A 186 -31.13 -15.03 13.27
CA GLN A 186 -32.22 -15.96 13.63
C GLN A 186 -31.71 -17.36 13.95
N ALA A 187 -30.80 -17.89 13.14
CA ALA A 187 -30.21 -19.22 13.34
C ALA A 187 -29.38 -19.28 14.63
N VAL A 188 -28.57 -18.25 14.92
CA VAL A 188 -27.81 -18.13 16.17
C VAL A 188 -28.74 -18.04 17.38
N ALA A 189 -29.83 -17.25 17.30
CA ALA A 189 -30.81 -17.13 18.38
C ALA A 189 -31.60 -18.42 18.61
N GLY A 190 -31.89 -19.17 17.54
CA GLY A 190 -32.59 -20.46 17.59
C GLY A 190 -31.70 -21.67 17.89
N GLY A 191 -30.37 -21.48 18.00
CA GLY A 191 -29.42 -22.57 18.21
C GLY A 191 -29.20 -23.49 16.99
N ASP A 192 -29.66 -23.10 15.80
CA ASP A 192 -29.41 -23.84 14.56
C ASP A 192 -28.05 -23.48 13.97
N TRP A 193 -27.00 -24.11 14.51
CA TRP A 193 -25.61 -23.87 14.12
C TRP A 193 -25.33 -24.26 12.66
N SER A 194 -26.10 -25.19 12.09
CA SER A 194 -25.96 -25.61 10.70
C SER A 194 -26.42 -24.53 9.73
N ALA A 195 -27.60 -23.93 9.99
CA ALA A 195 -28.12 -22.82 9.21
C ALA A 195 -27.28 -21.54 9.40
N ALA A 196 -26.73 -21.32 10.60
CA ALA A 196 -25.81 -20.23 10.88
C ALA A 196 -24.52 -20.36 10.04
N ASN A 197 -23.92 -21.55 10.00
CA ASN A 197 -22.70 -21.77 9.22
C ASN A 197 -22.93 -21.56 7.72
N LEU A 198 -24.02 -22.10 7.18
CA LEU A 198 -24.38 -21.91 5.76
C LEU A 198 -24.61 -20.44 5.41
N ALA A 199 -25.23 -19.65 6.31
CA ALA A 199 -25.42 -18.22 6.11
C ALA A 199 -24.07 -17.47 6.09
N CYS A 200 -23.13 -17.84 6.97
CA CYS A 200 -21.77 -17.29 6.98
C CYS A 200 -20.99 -17.63 5.70
N GLU A 201 -21.01 -18.89 5.25
CA GLU A 201 -20.33 -19.29 4.01
C GLU A 201 -20.85 -18.50 2.81
N ARG A 202 -22.18 -18.35 2.69
CA ARG A 202 -22.78 -17.53 1.62
C ARG A 202 -22.41 -16.06 1.73
N LEU A 203 -22.33 -15.49 2.93
CA LEU A 203 -21.84 -14.12 3.14
C LEU A 203 -20.39 -13.97 2.70
N LEU A 204 -19.53 -14.95 2.96
CA LEU A 204 -18.12 -14.95 2.58
C LEU A 204 -17.92 -15.19 1.07
N THR A 205 -18.85 -15.85 0.39
CA THR A 205 -18.83 -15.94 -1.08
C THR A 205 -19.07 -14.58 -1.73
N ILE A 206 -19.99 -13.77 -1.20
CA ILE A 206 -20.33 -12.46 -1.77
C ILE A 206 -19.35 -11.38 -1.28
N ALA A 207 -18.93 -11.45 -0.02
CA ALA A 207 -18.02 -10.51 0.64
C ALA A 207 -16.88 -11.27 1.34
N PRO A 208 -15.85 -11.69 0.60
CA PRO A 208 -14.81 -12.57 1.12
C PRO A 208 -13.99 -11.95 2.26
N GLU A 209 -13.86 -10.63 2.30
CA GLU A 209 -13.11 -9.89 3.33
C GLU A 209 -14.00 -9.38 4.48
N ASN A 210 -15.28 -9.79 4.53
CA ASN A 210 -16.19 -9.40 5.60
C ASN A 210 -15.74 -10.00 6.95
N ARG A 211 -15.19 -9.13 7.82
CA ARG A 211 -14.64 -9.54 9.12
C ARG A 211 -15.68 -10.13 10.05
N ALA A 212 -16.89 -9.57 10.09
CA ALA A 212 -17.94 -10.04 10.98
C ALA A 212 -18.43 -11.45 10.59
N ALA A 213 -18.55 -11.72 9.29
CA ALA A 213 -18.88 -13.05 8.78
C ALA A 213 -17.76 -14.07 9.07
N ARG A 214 -16.49 -13.70 8.89
CA ARG A 214 -15.33 -14.57 9.21
C ARG A 214 -15.25 -14.92 10.69
N GLN A 215 -15.36 -13.92 11.56
CA GLN A 215 -15.32 -14.14 13.02
C GLN A 215 -16.47 -15.03 13.48
N THR A 216 -17.66 -14.84 12.92
CA THR A 216 -18.82 -15.69 13.26
C THR A 216 -18.59 -17.12 12.79
N HIS A 217 -18.09 -17.30 11.56
CA HIS A 217 -17.73 -18.61 11.01
C HIS A 217 -16.66 -19.34 11.86
N GLU A 218 -15.61 -18.64 12.30
CA GLU A 218 -14.57 -19.20 13.18
C GLU A 218 -15.12 -19.62 14.55
N ARG A 219 -16.04 -18.84 15.13
CA ARG A 219 -16.71 -19.19 16.40
C ARG A 219 -17.58 -20.43 16.25
N LEU A 220 -18.33 -20.55 15.15
CA LEU A 220 -19.15 -21.72 14.86
C LEU A 220 -18.31 -23.00 14.70
N ALA A 221 -17.13 -22.90 14.07
CA ALA A 221 -16.19 -24.01 13.95
C ALA A 221 -15.60 -24.43 15.31
N GLY A 222 -15.35 -23.48 16.22
CA GLY A 222 -14.82 -23.75 17.56
C GLY A 222 -15.81 -24.40 18.52
N VAL A 223 -17.11 -24.10 18.40
CA VAL A 223 -18.19 -24.72 19.21
C VAL A 223 -18.43 -26.18 18.82
N ALA A 224 -18.04 -26.60 17.62
CA ALA A 224 -18.21 -27.96 17.12
C ALA A 224 -17.06 -28.94 17.50
N ALA A 225 -15.98 -28.49 18.16
CA ALA A 225 -14.84 -29.35 18.50
C ALA A 225 -15.01 -29.99 19.91
N PRO A 226 -14.88 -31.33 20.06
CA PRO A 226 -14.98 -31.99 21.35
C PRO A 226 -13.71 -31.73 22.20
N VAL A 227 -13.92 -31.23 23.41
CA VAL A 227 -12.86 -30.96 24.41
C VAL A 227 -12.30 -32.29 24.95
N SER A 228 -11.03 -32.59 24.70
CA SER A 228 -10.31 -33.72 25.30
C SER A 228 -9.28 -33.24 26.32
N SER A 229 -9.32 -33.90 27.47
CA SER A 229 -8.70 -33.63 28.77
C SER A 229 -7.17 -33.70 28.81
N GLN A 230 -6.54 -32.73 29.47
CA GLN A 230 -5.11 -32.74 29.84
C GLN A 230 -4.83 -33.65 31.04
N ALA A 231 -3.63 -34.26 31.06
CA ALA A 231 -3.01 -34.90 32.23
C ALA A 231 -1.58 -34.35 32.44
N PRO A 232 -1.05 -34.30 33.68
CA PRO A 232 0.10 -33.48 34.06
C PRO A 232 1.45 -34.23 33.98
N ARG A 233 2.56 -33.48 33.83
CA ARG A 233 3.94 -33.99 33.93
C ARG A 233 4.67 -33.44 35.17
N PRO A 234 5.62 -34.21 35.75
CA PRO A 234 6.28 -33.87 37.01
C PRO A 234 7.58 -33.07 36.83
N ALA A 235 8.02 -32.48 37.96
CA ALA A 235 9.14 -31.57 38.09
C ALA A 235 10.48 -32.23 38.43
N SER A 236 11.56 -31.55 38.04
CA SER A 236 12.92 -31.42 38.62
C SER A 236 13.93 -31.42 37.45
N ARG A 237 15.03 -30.65 37.42
CA ARG A 237 15.95 -30.19 38.48
C ARG A 237 16.88 -29.12 37.85
N ALA A 238 17.36 -28.14 38.62
CA ALA A 238 18.33 -27.11 38.21
C ALA A 238 19.64 -27.24 39.04
N PRO A 239 20.70 -26.40 38.89
CA PRO A 239 21.25 -25.67 37.72
C PRO A 239 22.79 -25.85 37.56
N SER A 240 23.37 -25.42 36.44
CA SER A 240 24.78 -25.00 36.38
C SER A 240 24.96 -23.67 35.64
N SER A 241 25.33 -22.68 36.45
CA SER A 241 26.01 -21.40 36.24
C SER A 241 26.51 -21.01 34.84
N GLN A 242 25.79 -20.09 34.21
CA GLN A 242 26.34 -18.95 33.44
C GLN A 242 25.46 -17.71 33.76
N PRO A 243 26.02 -16.49 33.79
CA PRO A 243 25.28 -15.31 34.23
C PRO A 243 24.10 -15.05 33.27
N PRO A 244 22.83 -15.03 33.75
CA PRO A 244 21.72 -14.68 32.90
C PRO A 244 21.82 -13.20 32.58
N LEU A 245 21.84 -12.87 31.29
CA LEU A 245 21.34 -11.59 30.81
C LEU A 245 20.00 -11.35 31.50
N ALA A 246 19.92 -10.27 32.27
CA ALA A 246 18.79 -9.91 33.10
C ALA A 246 17.47 -10.22 32.38
N MET A 247 16.69 -11.13 32.98
CA MET A 247 15.33 -11.40 32.56
C MET A 247 14.53 -10.13 32.81
N SER A 248 14.26 -9.37 31.76
CA SER A 248 13.22 -8.34 31.80
C SER A 248 11.90 -8.99 32.16
N GLU A 249 11.20 -8.45 33.15
CA GLU A 249 9.97 -9.01 33.72
C GLU A 249 8.89 -9.33 32.66
N PRO A 250 7.97 -10.29 32.93
CA PRO A 250 6.90 -10.73 32.01
C PRO A 250 5.86 -9.68 31.59
N GLY A 251 6.09 -8.39 31.83
CA GLY A 251 5.25 -7.27 31.39
C GLY A 251 5.96 -6.26 30.48
N ALA A 252 7.20 -6.53 30.04
CA ALA A 252 8.09 -5.49 29.50
C ALA A 252 7.89 -5.11 28.02
N ASN A 253 7.33 -5.98 27.18
CA ASN A 253 7.22 -5.76 25.74
C ASN A 253 5.75 -5.62 25.29
N ARG A 254 5.13 -4.50 25.68
CA ARG A 254 3.81 -4.13 25.17
C ARG A 254 3.88 -3.91 23.66
N ARG A 255 3.03 -4.62 22.94
CA ARG A 255 2.91 -4.53 21.48
C ARG A 255 1.45 -4.30 21.15
N LEU A 256 1.23 -3.45 20.17
CA LEU A 256 -0.08 -3.14 19.67
C LEU A 256 -0.04 -3.06 18.16
N ILE A 257 -1.15 -3.34 17.52
CA ILE A 257 -1.30 -3.14 16.09
C ILE A 257 -2.15 -1.90 15.90
N ALA A 258 -1.63 -0.95 15.13
CA ALA A 258 -2.44 0.12 14.58
C ALA A 258 -3.01 -0.35 13.24
N TRP A 259 -4.31 -0.58 13.21
CA TRP A 259 -5.07 -0.77 11.97
C TRP A 259 -5.50 0.60 11.47
N VAL A 260 -4.89 1.05 10.38
CA VAL A 260 -5.10 2.38 9.82
C VAL A 260 -5.91 2.25 8.53
N ASP A 261 -7.11 2.83 8.54
CA ASP A 261 -8.02 2.71 7.41
C ASP A 261 -7.43 3.29 6.12
N ALA A 262 -7.50 2.49 5.05
CA ALA A 262 -6.96 2.80 3.72
C ALA A 262 -5.43 3.06 3.67
N VAL A 263 -4.70 2.74 4.75
CA VAL A 263 -3.23 2.86 4.80
C VAL A 263 -2.58 1.49 5.02
N GLY A 264 -2.98 0.75 6.06
CA GLY A 264 -2.35 -0.55 6.37
C GLY A 264 -2.38 -0.92 7.85
N GLY A 265 -1.81 -2.08 8.16
CA GLY A 265 -1.55 -2.53 9.54
C GLY A 265 -0.12 -2.26 9.94
N TYR A 266 0.10 -1.74 11.14
CA TYR A 266 1.43 -1.45 11.67
C TYR A 266 1.61 -2.09 13.03
N LEU A 267 2.61 -2.96 13.18
CA LEU A 267 2.96 -3.54 14.47
C LEU A 267 3.81 -2.54 15.26
N ILE A 268 3.25 -1.93 16.29
CA ILE A 268 3.92 -0.98 17.17
C ILE A 268 4.49 -1.72 18.38
N CYS A 269 5.81 -1.77 18.47
CA CYS A 269 6.55 -2.34 19.60
C CYS A 269 7.01 -1.21 20.51
N LEU A 270 6.62 -1.26 21.79
CA LEU A 270 6.98 -0.24 22.79
C LEU A 270 8.21 -0.60 23.64
N GLY A 271 8.67 -1.85 23.54
CA GLY A 271 9.84 -2.35 24.28
C GLY A 271 11.14 -1.75 23.77
N GLU A 272 12.09 -1.54 24.69
CA GLU A 272 13.47 -1.14 24.34
C GLU A 272 14.24 -2.28 23.65
N GLN A 273 13.80 -3.53 23.84
CA GLN A 273 14.36 -4.69 23.15
C GLN A 273 13.25 -5.41 22.40
N VAL A 274 13.41 -5.55 21.09
CA VAL A 274 12.44 -6.19 20.19
C VAL A 274 13.09 -7.40 19.53
N ILE A 275 12.52 -8.58 19.78
CA ILE A 275 12.99 -9.85 19.21
C ILE A 275 12.33 -10.11 17.85
N LEU A 276 13.15 -10.41 16.84
CA LEU A 276 12.71 -10.86 15.51
C LEU A 276 12.87 -12.39 15.42
N GLY A 277 11.87 -13.09 14.90
CA GLY A 277 11.95 -14.55 14.76
C GLY A 277 10.65 -15.19 14.29
N GLN A 278 10.61 -16.51 14.25
CA GLN A 278 9.41 -17.25 13.83
C GLN A 278 8.29 -17.20 14.89
N PRO A 279 7.00 -17.24 14.49
CA PRO A 279 5.90 -17.41 15.41
C PRO A 279 5.97 -18.77 16.12
N ALA A 280 5.74 -18.79 17.44
CA ALA A 280 5.70 -20.02 18.23
C ALA A 280 4.50 -20.00 19.19
N ALA A 281 3.91 -21.17 19.46
CA ALA A 281 2.71 -21.32 20.28
C ALA A 281 2.88 -20.90 21.75
N GLY A 282 4.12 -20.75 22.23
CA GLY A 282 4.45 -20.34 23.60
C GLY A 282 5.15 -18.98 23.69
N GLY A 283 5.00 -18.12 22.69
CA GLY A 283 5.72 -16.84 22.63
C GLY A 283 7.19 -17.00 22.23
N GLY A 284 7.84 -15.92 21.82
CA GLY A 284 9.28 -15.94 21.53
C GLY A 284 9.81 -14.82 20.63
N ALA A 285 8.99 -14.27 19.74
CA ALA A 285 9.36 -13.16 18.88
C ALA A 285 8.37 -12.00 19.05
N ASP A 286 8.89 -10.80 19.30
CA ASP A 286 8.08 -9.58 19.34
C ASP A 286 7.56 -9.22 17.96
N VAL A 287 8.38 -9.47 16.92
CA VAL A 287 8.02 -9.43 15.51
C VAL A 287 8.00 -10.87 14.98
N PRO A 288 6.83 -11.52 14.97
CA PRO A 288 6.68 -12.89 14.50
C PRO A 288 6.65 -12.94 12.96
N ILE A 289 7.73 -13.36 12.32
CA ILE A 289 7.91 -13.41 10.86
C ILE A 289 7.72 -14.84 10.36
N LEU A 290 6.79 -15.05 9.43
CA LEU A 290 6.54 -16.33 8.77
C LEU A 290 7.67 -16.63 7.77
N ALA A 291 8.72 -17.27 8.26
CA ALA A 291 9.89 -17.70 7.51
C ALA A 291 10.64 -18.79 8.29
N ASP A 292 11.60 -19.45 7.64
CA ASP A 292 12.51 -20.40 8.31
C ASP A 292 13.55 -19.65 9.14
N LEU A 293 13.12 -19.16 10.30
CA LEU A 293 13.94 -18.45 11.27
C LEU A 293 13.89 -19.19 12.61
N SER A 294 14.95 -19.08 13.40
CA SER A 294 14.84 -19.41 14.83
C SER A 294 13.76 -18.59 15.54
N ARG A 295 13.20 -19.14 16.62
CA ARG A 295 12.20 -18.45 17.47
C ARG A 295 12.68 -17.09 17.95
N ARG A 296 13.98 -16.99 18.23
CA ARG A 296 14.70 -15.77 18.55
C ARG A 296 15.89 -15.69 17.60
N HIS A 297 15.71 -15.02 16.47
CA HIS A 297 16.70 -14.98 15.40
C HIS A 297 17.66 -13.81 15.54
N ALA A 298 17.10 -12.63 15.84
CA ALA A 298 17.88 -11.43 16.14
C ALA A 298 17.12 -10.58 17.17
N ALA A 299 17.82 -9.67 17.82
CA ALA A 299 17.20 -8.67 18.68
C ALA A 299 17.61 -7.27 18.23
N ILE A 300 16.67 -6.34 18.19
CA ILE A 300 16.95 -4.93 18.04
C ILE A 300 16.83 -4.29 19.41
N ARG A 301 17.90 -3.64 19.87
CA ARG A 301 17.93 -2.90 21.13
C ARG A 301 18.00 -1.41 20.84
N ARG A 302 17.12 -0.65 21.48
CA ARG A 302 17.20 0.79 21.57
C ARG A 302 17.88 1.16 22.89
N ASP A 303 18.84 2.07 22.83
CA ASP A 303 19.50 2.66 23.98
C ASP A 303 19.54 4.18 23.77
N GLY A 304 18.65 4.89 24.45
CA GLY A 304 18.37 6.31 24.19
C GLY A 304 17.95 6.54 22.73
N GLU A 305 18.82 7.19 21.95
CA GLU A 305 18.58 7.51 20.54
C GLU A 305 19.27 6.55 19.56
N ALA A 306 20.07 5.60 20.06
CA ALA A 306 20.83 4.66 19.25
C ALA A 306 20.10 3.31 19.14
N TYR A 307 20.28 2.64 18.01
CA TYR A 307 19.79 1.29 17.78
C TYR A 307 20.96 0.34 17.54
N THR A 308 20.87 -0.86 18.10
CA THR A 308 21.84 -1.93 17.92
C THR A 308 21.13 -3.21 17.49
N LEU A 309 21.59 -3.82 16.40
CA LEU A 309 21.20 -5.15 15.98
C LEU A 309 22.10 -6.19 16.66
N VAL A 310 21.49 -7.10 17.41
CA VAL A 310 22.16 -8.20 18.09
C VAL A 310 21.86 -9.50 17.33
N PRO A 311 22.86 -10.10 16.64
CA PRO A 311 22.67 -11.38 15.97
C PRO A 311 22.56 -12.50 17.01
N LEU A 312 21.45 -13.25 17.02
CA LEU A 312 21.32 -14.48 17.83
C LEU A 312 21.54 -15.73 16.97
N GLN A 313 21.35 -15.58 15.67
CA GLN A 313 21.55 -16.57 14.60
C GLN A 313 22.12 -15.85 13.37
N SER A 314 22.36 -16.58 12.28
CA SER A 314 22.91 -16.05 11.03
C SER A 314 22.15 -14.82 10.53
N THR A 315 22.75 -13.66 10.74
CA THR A 315 22.17 -12.34 10.45
C THR A 315 23.18 -11.54 9.68
N LYS A 316 22.76 -10.85 8.61
CA LYS A 316 23.60 -9.93 7.86
C LYS A 316 23.08 -8.51 7.97
N LEU A 317 24.00 -7.56 7.92
CA LEU A 317 23.72 -6.14 7.81
C LEU A 317 24.42 -5.61 6.56
N ASP A 318 23.65 -5.07 5.62
CA ASP A 318 24.13 -4.61 4.32
C ASP A 318 25.00 -5.67 3.61
N GLY A 319 24.54 -6.92 3.65
CA GLY A 319 25.21 -8.09 3.04
C GLY A 319 26.37 -8.69 3.83
N ARG A 320 26.79 -8.07 4.95
CA ARG A 320 27.89 -8.58 5.81
C ARG A 320 27.34 -9.39 6.98
N VAL A 321 27.80 -10.64 7.13
CA VAL A 321 27.45 -11.48 8.27
C VAL A 321 27.92 -10.84 9.57
N LEU A 322 27.05 -10.77 10.57
CA LEU A 322 27.35 -10.22 11.88
C LEU A 322 27.70 -11.33 12.87
N GLU A 323 28.89 -11.25 13.46
CA GLU A 323 29.32 -12.12 14.58
C GLU A 323 29.07 -11.49 15.96
N LYS A 324 28.89 -10.17 15.99
CA LYS A 324 28.73 -9.36 17.21
C LYS A 324 27.65 -8.31 17.00
N PRO A 325 27.10 -7.71 18.08
CA PRO A 325 26.17 -6.60 17.97
C PRO A 325 26.75 -5.45 17.12
N ALA A 326 25.92 -4.86 16.26
CA ALA A 326 26.29 -3.78 15.36
C ALA A 326 25.29 -2.62 15.41
N PRO A 327 25.73 -1.37 15.25
CA PRO A 327 24.83 -0.22 15.23
C PRO A 327 23.92 -0.26 13.99
N LEU A 328 22.66 0.17 14.16
CA LEU A 328 21.70 0.39 13.07
C LEU A 328 21.56 1.88 12.80
N VAL A 329 21.71 2.26 11.53
CA VAL A 329 21.47 3.60 11.00
C VAL A 329 20.43 3.55 9.89
N ASP A 330 19.82 4.71 9.59
CA ASP A 330 18.80 4.83 8.56
C ASP A 330 19.27 4.25 7.21
N GLY A 331 18.42 3.47 6.57
CA GLY A 331 18.67 2.86 5.28
C GLY A 331 19.30 1.46 5.34
N ASN A 332 19.85 1.03 6.48
CA ASN A 332 20.45 -0.30 6.58
C ASN A 332 19.45 -1.41 6.22
N GLU A 333 19.95 -2.41 5.50
CA GLU A 333 19.23 -3.62 5.16
C GLU A 333 19.67 -4.78 6.06
N ILE A 334 18.72 -5.31 6.82
CA ILE A 334 18.90 -6.43 7.73
C ILE A 334 18.44 -7.70 7.00
N GLU A 335 19.32 -8.68 6.90
CA GLU A 335 18.99 -10.02 6.39
C GLU A 335 19.00 -11.02 7.56
N LEU A 336 17.90 -11.76 7.74
CA LEU A 336 17.78 -12.83 8.73
C LEU A 336 17.67 -14.18 7.99
N GLY A 337 18.51 -15.13 8.37
CA GLY A 337 18.60 -16.43 7.69
C GLY A 337 18.90 -16.25 6.20
N ASP A 338 18.24 -17.04 5.35
CA ASP A 338 18.53 -17.12 3.91
C ASP A 338 17.56 -16.35 3.01
N GLY A 339 16.77 -15.42 3.55
CA GLY A 339 15.88 -14.64 2.68
C GLY A 339 15.02 -13.55 3.30
N VAL A 340 14.91 -13.46 4.63
CA VAL A 340 14.12 -12.39 5.25
C VAL A 340 14.93 -11.10 5.22
N ARG A 341 14.52 -10.16 4.37
CA ARG A 341 15.13 -8.83 4.27
C ARG A 341 14.19 -7.74 4.77
N LEU A 342 14.71 -6.91 5.68
CA LEU A 342 14.04 -5.78 6.29
C LEU A 342 14.88 -4.52 6.09
N ARG A 343 14.26 -3.38 5.81
CA ARG A 343 14.94 -2.08 5.79
C ARG A 343 14.65 -1.34 7.07
N PHE A 344 15.70 -0.94 7.78
CA PHE A 344 15.60 -0.07 8.94
C PHE A 344 15.53 1.39 8.48
N ARG A 345 14.48 2.09 8.88
CA ARG A 345 14.30 3.52 8.62
C ARG A 345 14.14 4.33 9.90
N ARG A 346 14.73 5.53 9.91
CA ARG A 346 14.50 6.59 10.89
C ARG A 346 14.03 7.85 10.16
N PRO A 347 12.71 7.97 9.92
CA PRO A 347 12.16 9.05 9.10
C PRO A 347 12.38 10.47 9.65
N HIS A 348 12.66 10.60 10.95
CA HIS A 348 12.92 11.88 11.59
C HIS A 348 14.16 11.79 12.50
N PRO A 349 15.23 12.57 12.26
CA PRO A 349 16.49 12.48 13.02
C PRO A 349 16.33 12.71 14.53
N LEU A 350 15.46 13.64 14.93
CA LEU A 350 15.18 13.95 16.36
C LEU A 350 14.14 13.01 16.99
N SER A 351 13.66 12.01 16.26
CA SER A 351 12.79 10.96 16.80
C SER A 351 13.64 9.71 17.04
N ALA A 352 13.53 9.16 18.25
CA ALA A 352 14.06 7.83 18.54
C ALA A 352 13.15 6.71 18.00
N THR A 353 11.99 7.03 17.40
CA THR A 353 11.13 6.01 16.77
C THR A 353 11.67 5.62 15.40
N ALA A 354 11.77 4.31 15.16
CA ALA A 354 12.22 3.74 13.89
C ALA A 354 11.14 2.85 13.27
N VAL A 355 11.30 2.53 11.99
CA VAL A 355 10.39 1.68 11.22
C VAL A 355 11.18 0.57 10.53
N LEU A 356 10.68 -0.66 10.56
CA LEU A 356 11.18 -1.78 9.77
C LEU A 356 10.20 -2.04 8.63
N ASP A 357 10.64 -1.85 7.40
CA ASP A 357 9.86 -2.24 6.22
C ASP A 357 10.30 -3.60 5.71
N PHE A 358 9.34 -4.38 5.22
CA PHE A 358 9.64 -5.64 4.54
C PHE A 358 10.11 -5.36 3.11
N VAL A 359 11.39 -5.66 2.83
CA VAL A 359 11.95 -5.62 1.45
C VAL A 359 11.72 -6.95 0.75
N SER A 360 11.71 -8.04 1.52
CA SER A 360 11.37 -9.38 1.05
C SER A 360 9.86 -9.64 1.06
N GLN A 361 9.43 -10.75 0.45
CA GLN A 361 8.00 -11.11 0.35
C GLN A 361 7.41 -11.74 1.64
N HIS A 362 8.20 -11.83 2.71
CA HIS A 362 7.79 -12.41 3.98
C HIS A 362 6.73 -11.56 4.68
N ARG A 363 6.00 -12.17 5.62
CA ARG A 363 4.89 -11.54 6.34
C ARG A 363 4.99 -11.82 7.82
N THR A 364 4.42 -10.94 8.64
CA THR A 364 4.24 -11.20 10.06
C THR A 364 2.96 -11.99 10.35
N LYS A 365 2.83 -12.50 11.58
CA LYS A 365 1.57 -13.04 12.12
C LYS A 365 1.14 -12.30 13.39
N PRO A 366 0.09 -11.48 13.38
CA PRO A 366 -0.77 -11.17 12.24
C PRO A 366 -0.05 -10.31 11.19
N LYS A 367 -0.58 -10.32 9.96
CA LYS A 367 0.03 -9.61 8.82
C LYS A 367 -0.04 -8.10 9.04
N VAL A 368 1.12 -7.47 9.04
CA VAL A 368 1.30 -6.01 9.04
C VAL A 368 2.16 -5.59 7.85
N ASP A 369 2.03 -4.34 7.43
CA ASP A 369 2.77 -3.76 6.31
C ASP A 369 4.17 -3.29 6.74
N ALA A 370 4.33 -2.86 7.99
CA ALA A 370 5.61 -2.52 8.59
C ALA A 370 5.56 -2.66 10.13
N VAL A 371 6.74 -2.64 10.75
CA VAL A 371 6.88 -2.62 12.21
C VAL A 371 7.39 -1.25 12.65
N VAL A 372 6.76 -0.65 13.65
CA VAL A 372 7.21 0.59 14.28
C VAL A 372 7.87 0.25 15.61
N LEU A 373 9.14 0.60 15.75
CA LEU A 373 9.89 0.54 17.01
C LEU A 373 9.66 1.87 17.74
N MET A 374 8.49 2.00 18.39
CA MET A 374 8.03 3.28 18.92
C MET A 374 8.76 3.64 20.23
N ALA A 375 9.32 4.84 20.26
CA ALA A 375 9.89 5.45 21.45
C ALA A 375 8.83 6.34 22.12
N GLN A 376 8.97 7.67 22.06
CA GLN A 376 8.03 8.61 22.67
C GLN A 376 6.89 8.98 21.71
N THR A 377 7.15 9.12 20.42
CA THR A 377 6.15 9.57 19.45
C THR A 377 6.15 8.73 18.17
N CYS A 378 4.97 8.50 17.61
CA CYS A 378 4.77 7.91 16.30
C CYS A 378 3.85 8.84 15.50
N VAL A 379 4.27 9.19 14.29
CA VAL A 379 3.66 10.24 13.47
C VAL A 379 3.04 9.60 12.23
N PHE A 380 1.74 9.77 12.10
CA PHE A 380 0.92 9.40 10.97
C PHE A 380 0.63 10.69 10.20
N SER A 381 1.06 10.78 8.95
CA SER A 381 1.01 12.05 8.21
C SER A 381 1.04 11.84 6.70
N PRO A 382 0.46 12.76 5.92
CA PRO A 382 0.67 12.84 4.47
C PRO A 382 2.06 13.33 4.07
N ARG A 383 2.92 13.76 4.99
CA ARG A 383 4.27 14.27 4.69
C ARG A 383 5.32 13.17 4.61
N GLN A 384 6.50 13.44 4.02
CA GLN A 384 7.54 12.41 3.80
C GLN A 384 8.28 12.03 5.09
N ALA A 385 8.53 13.00 5.97
CA ALA A 385 9.16 12.79 7.27
C ALA A 385 8.14 12.31 8.31
N CYS A 386 7.60 11.10 8.11
CA CYS A 386 6.67 10.47 9.05
C CYS A 386 6.95 8.97 9.22
N HIS A 387 6.49 8.41 10.33
CA HIS A 387 6.66 7.00 10.65
C HIS A 387 5.68 6.15 9.85
N VAL A 388 4.43 6.60 9.77
CA VAL A 388 3.37 5.97 8.98
C VAL A 388 2.85 6.95 7.94
N ARG A 389 2.98 6.58 6.67
CA ARG A 389 2.66 7.47 5.55
C ARG A 389 1.19 7.37 5.16
N CYS A 390 0.41 8.38 5.55
CA CYS A 390 -1.01 8.48 5.25
C CYS A 390 -1.25 9.47 4.10
N ARG A 391 -1.00 9.06 2.84
CA ARG A 391 -0.98 9.97 1.67
C ARG A 391 -2.27 10.77 1.43
N ASN A 392 -3.40 10.25 1.89
CA ASN A 392 -4.72 10.81 1.63
C ASN A 392 -5.28 11.61 2.82
N TRP A 393 -4.49 11.85 3.87
CA TRP A 393 -4.92 12.66 5.01
C TRP A 393 -4.52 14.13 4.80
N THR A 394 -5.29 15.04 5.36
CA THR A 394 -4.97 16.47 5.41
C THR A 394 -4.14 16.83 6.65
N ASP A 395 -4.46 16.22 7.79
CA ASP A 395 -3.84 16.50 9.08
C ASP A 395 -2.94 15.36 9.57
N ASP A 396 -2.01 15.71 10.46
CA ASP A 396 -1.19 14.75 11.18
C ASP A 396 -1.96 14.17 12.38
N LEU A 397 -1.74 12.89 12.63
CA LEU A 397 -2.03 12.25 13.91
C LEU A 397 -0.72 11.81 14.55
N ILE A 398 -0.50 12.25 15.79
CA ILE A 398 0.67 11.90 16.56
C ILE A 398 0.21 11.01 17.71
N LEU A 399 0.62 9.75 17.70
CA LEU A 399 0.58 8.92 18.89
C LEU A 399 1.76 9.29 19.77
N TYR A 400 1.53 9.52 21.05
CA TYR A 400 2.58 9.82 22.01
C TYR A 400 2.44 8.92 23.23
N ARG A 401 3.57 8.69 23.90
CA ARG A 401 3.69 7.85 25.08
C ARG A 401 4.12 8.70 26.27
N GLU A 402 3.38 8.58 27.37
CA GLU A 402 3.72 9.14 28.68
C GLU A 402 3.78 7.99 29.70
N GLY A 403 5.00 7.56 30.02
CA GLY A 403 5.20 6.39 30.89
C GLY A 403 4.66 5.10 30.26
N LYS A 404 3.61 4.52 30.85
CA LYS A 404 2.91 3.32 30.32
C LYS A 404 1.68 3.67 29.48
N ASN A 405 1.26 4.94 29.51
CA ASN A 405 0.04 5.40 28.85
C ASN A 405 0.34 5.85 27.43
N LEU A 406 -0.67 5.68 26.56
CA LEU A 406 -0.67 6.21 25.22
C LEU A 406 -1.71 7.32 25.12
N GLY A 407 -1.44 8.29 24.27
CA GLY A 407 -2.39 9.33 23.87
C GLY A 407 -2.23 9.61 22.38
N CYS A 408 -3.21 10.29 21.80
CA CYS A 408 -3.05 10.89 20.48
C CYS A 408 -3.23 12.40 20.53
N ARG A 409 -2.57 13.08 19.59
CA ARG A 409 -2.71 14.50 19.32
C ARG A 409 -2.91 14.73 17.82
N THR A 410 -3.80 15.63 17.48
CA THR A 410 -4.05 16.11 16.11
C THR A 410 -4.45 17.60 16.14
N ASN A 411 -4.47 18.26 14.99
CA ASN A 411 -4.83 19.68 14.89
C ASN A 411 -6.34 19.91 14.82
N SER A 412 -7.12 18.86 14.62
CA SER A 412 -8.58 18.91 14.46
C SER A 412 -9.30 18.22 15.63
N THR A 413 -10.64 18.32 15.67
CA THR A 413 -11.44 17.49 16.59
C THR A 413 -11.24 16.01 16.23
N VAL A 414 -11.09 15.16 17.26
CA VAL A 414 -11.02 13.71 17.12
C VAL A 414 -12.08 13.04 18.00
N ILE A 415 -12.62 11.92 17.55
CA ILE A 415 -13.48 11.04 18.34
C ILE A 415 -12.64 9.84 18.76
N ILE A 416 -12.58 9.57 20.06
CA ILE A 416 -11.87 8.41 20.62
C ILE A 416 -12.87 7.63 21.45
N ASP A 417 -13.10 6.36 21.12
CA ASP A 417 -14.03 5.47 21.83
C ASP A 417 -15.40 6.12 22.05
N ASP A 418 -15.94 6.68 20.96
CA ASP A 418 -17.21 7.41 20.88
C ASP A 418 -17.30 8.72 21.70
N GLN A 419 -16.18 9.18 22.28
CA GLN A 419 -16.08 10.46 22.96
C GLN A 419 -15.33 11.49 22.12
N ARG A 420 -15.85 12.72 22.08
CA ARG A 420 -15.28 13.83 21.31
C ARG A 420 -14.20 14.55 22.13
N TYR A 421 -13.02 14.72 21.55
CA TYR A 421 -11.89 15.42 22.13
C TYR A 421 -11.40 16.56 21.22
N GLU A 422 -11.00 17.67 21.84
CA GLU A 422 -10.34 18.78 21.15
C GLU A 422 -8.83 18.58 21.17
N HIS A 423 -8.24 18.36 19.99
CA HIS A 423 -6.81 18.22 19.72
C HIS A 423 -6.07 17.04 20.36
N ARG A 424 -6.46 16.54 21.54
CA ARG A 424 -5.79 15.41 22.20
C ARG A 424 -6.74 14.58 23.05
N GLY A 425 -6.44 13.28 23.17
CA GLY A 425 -7.13 12.40 24.10
C GLY A 425 -6.31 11.16 24.46
N PRO A 426 -6.69 10.48 25.55
CA PRO A 426 -6.03 9.26 26.02
C PRO A 426 -6.36 8.07 25.12
N LEU A 427 -5.49 7.06 25.10
CA LEU A 427 -5.67 5.83 24.33
C LEU A 427 -5.48 4.59 25.20
N GLY A 428 -6.43 3.66 25.08
CA GLY A 428 -6.41 2.34 25.66
C GLY A 428 -6.01 1.23 24.68
N PRO A 429 -5.90 -0.03 25.17
CA PRO A 429 -5.53 -1.23 24.41
C PRO A 429 -6.37 -1.54 23.16
N GLY A 430 -7.62 -1.05 23.13
CA GLY A 430 -8.60 -1.30 22.08
C GLY A 430 -9.07 -0.02 21.39
N SER A 431 -8.42 1.12 21.63
CA SER A 431 -9.02 2.41 21.31
C SER A 431 -9.21 2.62 19.82
N ARG A 432 -10.39 3.12 19.47
CA ARG A 432 -10.73 3.56 18.12
C ARG A 432 -10.66 5.07 18.04
N ILE A 433 -9.80 5.58 17.17
CA ILE A 433 -9.54 6.99 16.93
C ILE A 433 -10.15 7.34 15.57
N GLN A 434 -11.01 8.35 15.51
CA GLN A 434 -11.66 8.80 14.28
C GLN A 434 -11.49 10.31 14.11
N GLY A 435 -10.91 10.72 12.99
CA GLY A 435 -10.90 12.10 12.50
C GLY A 435 -11.81 12.25 11.30
N ALA A 436 -11.84 13.44 10.70
CA ALA A 436 -12.66 13.72 9.51
C ALA A 436 -12.33 12.80 8.31
N GLU A 437 -11.06 12.42 8.17
CA GLU A 437 -10.55 11.67 7.02
C GLU A 437 -9.82 10.37 7.39
N PHE A 438 -9.83 10.03 8.68
CA PHE A 438 -9.09 8.87 9.17
C PHE A 438 -9.84 8.12 10.25
N ALA A 439 -9.62 6.81 10.27
CA ALA A 439 -9.95 5.98 11.41
C ALA A 439 -8.80 5.02 11.67
N ILE A 440 -8.44 4.89 12.95
CA ILE A 440 -7.42 3.99 13.44
C ILE A 440 -8.03 3.18 14.56
N THR A 441 -7.78 1.87 14.55
CA THR A 441 -8.07 1.01 15.70
C THR A 441 -6.76 0.48 16.24
N LEU A 442 -6.54 0.66 17.54
CA LEU A 442 -5.44 0.04 18.26
C LEU A 442 -5.89 -1.31 18.80
N GLU A 443 -5.09 -2.33 18.59
CA GLU A 443 -5.32 -3.68 19.13
C GLU A 443 -4.07 -4.12 19.89
N GLU A 444 -4.18 -4.26 21.20
CA GLU A 444 -3.10 -4.79 22.03
C GLU A 444 -2.93 -6.29 21.82
N LEU A 445 -1.70 -6.70 21.49
CA LEU A 445 -1.33 -8.11 21.42
C LEU A 445 -0.93 -8.58 22.82
N ALA A 446 -1.35 -9.79 23.17
CA ALA A 446 -0.93 -10.42 24.42
C ALA A 446 0.61 -10.35 24.55
N PRO A 447 1.13 -10.05 25.76
CA PRO A 447 2.56 -10.12 26.02
C PRO A 447 3.06 -11.53 25.70
N ASN A 448 4.25 -11.60 25.10
CA ASN A 448 4.92 -12.85 24.76
C ASN A 448 5.34 -13.64 25.99
#